data_AF-A0A438E2F5-F1
#
_entry.id   AF-A0A438E2F5-F1
#
_cell.length_a   1.000
_cell.length_b   1.000
_cell.length_c   1.000
_cell.angle_alpha   90.00
_cell.angle_beta   90.00
_cell.angle_gamma   90.00
#
_symmetry.space_group_name_H-M   'P 1'
#
loop_
_entity.id
_entity.type
_entity.pdbx_description
1 polymer ?
#
loop_
_entity_poly.entity_id
_entity_poly.type
_entity_poly.pdbx_seq_one_letter_code
_entity_poly.pdbx_strand_id
1 'polypeptide(L)'
;MADINYTAQRGRNRDLCNALMGKQDKEVIRVCRDLPEGPLRRIGANNDTVLHMAAHSEQSDLVLELLKLLPGNRSHGLVDIKNNAGDTILHEVATSDNMIGVGEKVLKRDEGLLFAQNDSGEMPIFVQPAMAKL
;
A
#
# COMPACT_ATOMS: atom_id res chain seq x y z
N MET A 1 16.93 -27.33 -2.56
CA MET A 1 17.88 -26.25 -2.93
C MET A 1 17.05 -24.97 -3.00
N ALA A 2 17.20 -24.03 -2.06
CA ALA A 2 16.49 -22.76 -2.17
C ALA A 2 17.15 -21.93 -3.28
N ASP A 3 16.37 -21.48 -4.26
CA ASP A 3 16.86 -20.64 -5.35
C ASP A 3 17.57 -19.41 -4.78
N ILE A 4 18.77 -19.11 -5.27
CA ILE A 4 19.58 -17.94 -4.87
C ILE A 4 18.76 -16.63 -5.02
N ASN A 5 17.80 -16.63 -5.95
CA ASN A 5 16.86 -15.54 -6.16
C ASN A 5 15.87 -15.39 -4.98
N TYR A 6 15.40 -16.49 -4.39
CA TYR A 6 14.46 -16.48 -3.27
C TYR A 6 15.09 -15.89 -2.00
N THR A 7 16.33 -16.28 -1.68
CA THR A 7 17.03 -15.77 -0.48
C THR A 7 17.40 -14.29 -0.62
N ALA A 8 17.84 -13.87 -1.82
CA ALA A 8 18.13 -12.48 -2.12
C ALA A 8 16.88 -11.59 -2.05
N GLN A 9 15.75 -12.05 -2.60
CA GLN A 9 14.47 -11.34 -2.51
C GLN A 9 13.96 -11.23 -1.08
N ARG A 10 14.11 -12.29 -0.28
CA ARG A 10 13.74 -12.27 1.14
C ARG A 10 14.59 -11.26 1.93
N GLY A 11 15.90 -11.18 1.66
CA GLY A 11 16.78 -10.18 2.25
C GLY A 11 16.33 -8.76 1.90
N ARG A 12 16.13 -8.49 0.60
CA ARG A 12 15.70 -7.17 0.11
C ARG A 12 14.33 -6.75 0.67
N ASN A 13 13.37 -7.68 0.78
CA ASN A 13 12.07 -7.40 1.40
C ASN A 13 12.20 -7.04 2.88
N ARG A 14 13.08 -7.73 3.63
CA ARG A 14 13.36 -7.40 5.04
C ARG A 14 13.99 -6.01 5.17
N ASP A 15 14.93 -5.67 4.30
CA ASP A 15 15.58 -4.36 4.32
C ASP A 15 14.57 -3.23 4.05
N LEU A 16 13.65 -3.46 3.12
CA LEU A 16 12.57 -2.50 2.82
C LEU A 16 11.60 -2.33 4.00
N CYS A 17 11.22 -3.42 4.68
CA CYS A 17 10.46 -3.35 5.93
C CYS A 17 11.21 -2.56 7.00
N ASN A 18 12.51 -2.80 7.17
CA ASN A 18 13.33 -2.08 8.15
C ASN A 18 13.43 -0.58 7.80
N ALA A 19 13.54 -0.22 6.52
CA ALA A 19 13.54 1.16 6.07
C ALA A 19 12.20 1.86 6.36
N LEU A 20 11.06 1.18 6.12
CA LEU A 20 9.73 1.68 6.48
C LEU A 20 9.58 1.90 7.98
N MET A 21 9.99 0.92 8.80
CA MET A 21 9.93 1.02 10.27
C MET A 21 10.87 2.10 10.82
N GLY A 22 12.02 2.29 10.15
CA GLY A 22 12.98 3.35 10.48
C GLY A 22 12.65 4.72 9.89
N LYS A 23 11.49 4.89 9.23
CA LYS A 23 11.06 6.14 8.55
C LYS A 23 12.11 6.71 7.59
N GLN A 24 12.74 5.82 6.83
CA GLN A 24 13.77 6.15 5.85
C GLN A 24 13.15 6.41 4.47
N ASP A 25 12.24 7.38 4.37
CA ASP A 25 11.38 7.61 3.20
C ASP A 25 12.16 7.70 1.88
N LYS A 26 13.29 8.42 1.89
CA LYS A 26 14.16 8.58 0.71
C LYS A 26 14.70 7.23 0.21
N GLU A 27 15.05 6.35 1.14
CA GLU A 27 15.55 5.02 0.81
C GLU A 27 14.44 4.12 0.27
N VAL A 28 13.27 4.15 0.92
CA VAL A 28 12.08 3.41 0.46
C VAL A 28 11.70 3.82 -0.97
N ILE A 29 11.63 5.13 -1.24
CA ILE A 29 11.32 5.68 -2.57
C ILE A 29 12.38 5.26 -3.60
N ARG A 30 13.66 5.34 -3.25
CA ARG A 30 14.76 4.93 -4.14
C ARG A 30 14.63 3.46 -4.51
N VAL A 31 14.47 2.58 -3.52
CA VAL A 31 14.33 1.13 -3.75
C VAL A 31 13.09 0.84 -4.58
N CYS A 32 11.95 1.52 -4.34
CA CYS A 32 10.75 1.33 -5.14
C CYS A 32 10.92 1.77 -6.59
N ARG A 33 11.74 2.78 -6.90
CA ARG A 33 12.00 3.16 -8.30
C ARG A 33 12.78 2.09 -9.07
N ASP A 34 13.63 1.36 -8.37
CA ASP A 34 14.50 0.34 -8.96
C ASP A 34 13.81 -1.03 -9.10
N LEU A 35 12.61 -1.18 -8.51
CA LEU A 35 11.84 -2.42 -8.53
C LEU A 35 10.78 -2.41 -9.65
N PRO A 36 10.64 -3.49 -10.44
CA PRO A 36 9.59 -3.60 -11.47
C PRO A 36 8.18 -3.41 -10.94
N GLU A 37 7.88 -3.95 -9.75
CA GLU A 37 6.58 -3.79 -9.07
C GLU A 37 6.46 -2.45 -8.33
N GLY A 38 7.57 -1.73 -8.20
CA GLY A 38 7.72 -0.51 -7.42
C GLY A 38 7.01 -0.53 -6.07
N PRO A 39 6.12 0.43 -5.78
CA PRO A 39 5.42 0.49 -4.49
C PRO A 39 4.40 -0.65 -4.29
N LEU A 40 4.10 -1.44 -5.33
CA LEU A 40 3.25 -2.63 -5.25
C LEU A 40 4.05 -3.90 -4.90
N ARG A 41 5.37 -3.80 -4.71
CA ARG A 41 6.19 -4.90 -4.24
C ARG A 41 5.64 -5.44 -2.92
N ARG A 42 5.34 -6.74 -2.89
CA ARG A 42 4.85 -7.43 -1.70
C ARG A 42 5.99 -7.72 -0.71
N ILE A 43 5.74 -7.40 0.55
CA ILE A 43 6.63 -7.45 1.70
C ILE A 43 5.87 -7.94 2.94
N GLY A 44 6.60 -8.19 4.03
CA GLY A 44 6.00 -8.66 5.28
C GLY A 44 5.42 -10.08 5.20
N ALA A 45 4.82 -10.54 6.31
CA ALA A 45 4.21 -11.86 6.40
C ALA A 45 2.77 -11.88 5.86
N ASN A 46 2.07 -10.74 5.92
CA ASN A 46 0.69 -10.60 5.45
C ASN A 46 0.61 -10.27 3.95
N ASN A 47 1.72 -10.37 3.23
CA ASN A 47 1.79 -10.09 1.79
C ASN A 47 1.38 -8.65 1.44
N ASP A 48 1.53 -7.74 2.40
CA ASP A 48 1.31 -6.31 2.23
C ASP A 48 2.20 -5.76 1.13
N THR A 49 1.72 -4.81 0.36
CA THR A 49 2.62 -4.05 -0.50
C THR A 49 3.37 -3.00 0.32
N VAL A 50 4.44 -2.42 -0.24
CA VAL A 50 5.09 -1.23 0.36
C VAL A 50 4.06 -0.14 0.65
N LEU A 51 3.09 0.03 -0.25
CA LEU A 51 2.01 1.01 -0.10
C LEU A 51 1.10 0.70 1.10
N HIS A 52 0.71 -0.57 1.30
CA HIS A 52 -0.07 -0.99 2.48
C HIS A 52 0.69 -0.67 3.76
N MET A 53 1.96 -1.09 3.87
CA MET A 53 2.75 -0.86 5.07
C MET A 53 2.97 0.63 5.38
N ALA A 54 3.21 1.46 4.36
CA ALA A 54 3.34 2.90 4.54
C ALA A 54 2.03 3.55 5.03
N ALA A 55 0.88 3.10 4.50
CA ALA A 55 -0.43 3.58 4.94
C ALA A 55 -0.78 3.12 6.35
N HIS A 56 -0.57 1.84 6.66
CA HIS A 56 -0.75 1.27 8.00
C HIS A 56 0.10 2.00 9.06
N SER A 57 1.28 2.46 8.67
CA SER A 57 2.19 3.22 9.54
C SER A 57 1.88 4.74 9.58
N GLU A 58 0.76 5.17 8.98
CA GLU A 58 0.31 6.56 8.88
C GLU A 58 1.36 7.52 8.26
N GLN A 59 2.20 7.02 7.34
CA GLN A 59 3.24 7.82 6.68
C GLN A 59 2.67 8.54 5.46
N SER A 60 1.79 9.51 5.68
CA SER A 60 0.99 10.20 4.65
C SER A 60 1.83 10.74 3.49
N ASP A 61 2.90 11.49 3.77
CA ASP A 61 3.80 12.06 2.74
C ASP A 61 4.47 10.97 1.91
N LEU A 62 4.95 9.90 2.55
CA LEU A 62 5.54 8.76 1.87
C LEU A 62 4.52 8.08 0.97
N VAL A 63 3.29 7.84 1.44
CA VAL A 63 2.23 7.23 0.62
C VAL A 63 1.96 8.09 -0.62
N LEU A 64 1.87 9.42 -0.48
CA LEU A 64 1.67 10.33 -1.62
C LEU A 64 2.83 10.28 -2.63
N GLU A 65 4.08 10.19 -2.17
CA GLU A 65 5.24 10.01 -3.05
C GLU A 65 5.24 8.64 -3.74
N LEU A 66 4.92 7.56 -3.02
CA LEU A 66 4.79 6.22 -3.60
C LEU A 66 3.67 6.16 -4.64
N LEU A 67 2.54 6.82 -4.40
CA LEU A 67 1.45 6.95 -5.38
C LEU A 67 1.90 7.67 -6.66
N LYS A 68 2.87 8.60 -6.60
CA LYS A 68 3.42 9.26 -7.80
C LYS A 68 4.29 8.32 -8.65
N LEU A 69 4.86 7.27 -8.05
CA LEU A 69 5.63 6.26 -8.77
C LEU A 69 4.74 5.31 -9.57
N LEU A 70 3.46 5.20 -9.21
CA LEU A 70 2.49 4.45 -9.99
C LEU A 70 2.14 5.20 -11.27
N PRO A 71 2.08 4.52 -12.43
CA PRO A 71 1.64 5.13 -13.67
C PRO A 71 0.29 5.85 -13.51
N GLY A 72 0.13 6.96 -14.25
CA GLY A 72 -1.02 7.87 -14.08
C GLY A 72 -2.35 7.35 -14.62
N ASN A 73 -2.37 6.19 -15.30
CA ASN A 73 -3.61 5.60 -15.76
C ASN A 73 -4.35 4.92 -14.60
N ARG A 74 -5.68 5.15 -14.52
CA ARG A 74 -6.63 4.57 -13.55
C ARG A 74 -6.75 3.03 -13.63
N SER A 75 -5.75 2.36 -14.18
CA SER A 75 -5.80 0.99 -14.71
C SER A 75 -4.98 0.00 -13.88
N HIS A 76 -4.44 0.41 -12.73
CA HIS A 76 -3.64 -0.50 -11.90
C HIS A 76 -4.48 -1.55 -11.17
N GLY A 77 -5.81 -1.48 -11.25
CA GLY A 77 -6.69 -2.36 -10.49
C GLY A 77 -6.26 -2.36 -9.03
N LEU A 78 -6.12 -1.17 -8.43
CA LEU A 78 -5.72 -1.09 -7.02
C LEU A 78 -6.74 -1.83 -6.15
N VAL A 79 -8.00 -1.87 -6.60
CA VAL A 79 -9.07 -2.72 -6.07
C VAL A 79 -8.73 -4.22 -6.05
N ASP A 80 -7.94 -4.70 -7.01
CA ASP A 80 -7.51 -6.09 -7.12
C ASP A 80 -6.25 -6.39 -6.29
N ILE A 81 -5.56 -5.35 -5.80
CA ILE A 81 -4.35 -5.49 -4.99
C ILE A 81 -4.74 -5.55 -3.52
N LYS A 82 -4.87 -6.79 -3.04
CA LYS A 82 -5.20 -7.10 -1.66
C LYS A 82 -4.05 -7.76 -0.91
N ASN A 83 -3.92 -7.50 0.38
CA ASN A 83 -3.07 -8.27 1.28
C ASN A 83 -3.74 -9.62 1.64
N ASN A 84 -3.15 -10.39 2.54
CA ASN A 84 -3.68 -11.70 2.95
C ASN A 84 -4.99 -11.64 3.76
N ALA A 85 -5.40 -10.46 4.24
CA ALA A 85 -6.69 -10.25 4.90
C ALA A 85 -7.77 -9.80 3.89
N GLY A 86 -7.42 -9.66 2.61
CA GLY A 86 -8.30 -9.08 1.61
C GLY A 86 -8.32 -7.54 1.63
N ASP A 87 -7.54 -6.91 2.51
CA ASP A 87 -7.50 -5.45 2.63
C ASP A 87 -6.78 -4.84 1.43
N THR A 88 -7.39 -3.80 0.89
CA THR A 88 -6.81 -2.92 -0.13
C THR A 88 -6.10 -1.74 0.54
N ILE A 89 -5.35 -0.94 -0.22
CA ILE A 89 -4.76 0.30 0.29
C ILE A 89 -5.78 1.24 0.97
N LEU A 90 -7.03 1.29 0.48
CA LEU A 90 -8.05 2.13 1.10
C LEU A 90 -8.50 1.61 2.48
N HIS A 91 -8.49 0.31 2.72
CA HIS A 91 -8.79 -0.26 4.04
C HIS A 91 -7.75 0.23 5.06
N GLU A 92 -6.46 0.17 4.71
CA GLU A 92 -5.36 0.64 5.57
C GLU A 92 -5.44 2.14 5.86
N VAL A 93 -5.69 2.96 4.83
CA VAL A 93 -5.85 4.42 4.96
C VAL A 93 -7.09 4.75 5.80
N ALA A 94 -8.16 3.97 5.67
CA ALA A 94 -9.39 4.15 6.43
C ALA A 94 -9.28 3.69 7.90
N THR A 95 -8.08 3.45 8.43
CA THR A 95 -7.90 3.22 9.88
C THR A 95 -7.59 4.50 10.66
N SER A 96 -7.27 5.61 9.98
CA SER A 96 -6.84 6.86 10.63
C SER A 96 -7.40 8.12 9.98
N ASP A 97 -7.84 9.08 10.81
CA ASP A 97 -8.28 10.41 10.38
C ASP A 97 -7.17 11.24 9.72
N ASN A 98 -5.91 10.99 10.09
CA ASN A 98 -4.75 11.68 9.50
C ASN A 98 -4.55 11.32 8.01
N MET A 99 -5.18 10.24 7.58
CA MET A 99 -5.02 9.68 6.25
C MET A 99 -6.18 10.04 5.31
N ILE A 100 -7.18 10.84 5.74
CA ILE A 100 -8.32 11.26 4.90
C ILE A 100 -7.85 11.90 3.58
N GLY A 101 -6.89 12.83 3.64
CA GLY A 101 -6.35 13.47 2.44
C GLY A 101 -5.61 12.51 1.51
N VAL A 102 -5.02 11.43 2.05
CA VAL A 102 -4.44 10.34 1.24
C VAL A 102 -5.53 9.51 0.60
N GLY A 103 -6.60 9.19 1.35
CA GLY A 103 -7.78 8.48 0.87
C GLY A 103 -8.39 9.14 -0.36
N GLU A 104 -8.55 10.46 -0.35
CA GLU A 104 -9.02 11.19 -1.54
C GLU A 104 -8.14 10.98 -2.77
N LYS A 105 -6.81 10.95 -2.60
CA LYS A 105 -5.87 10.78 -3.71
C LYS A 105 -5.87 9.35 -4.23
N VAL A 106 -6.02 8.38 -3.34
CA VAL A 106 -6.18 6.96 -3.66
C VAL A 106 -7.47 6.75 -4.46
N LEU A 107 -8.59 7.32 -4.02
CA LEU A 107 -9.89 7.22 -4.68
C LEU A 107 -9.92 7.87 -6.06
N LYS A 108 -9.25 9.03 -6.23
CA LYS A 108 -9.09 9.67 -7.55
C LYS A 108 -8.36 8.80 -8.57
N ARG A 109 -7.58 7.80 -8.11
CA ARG A 109 -6.91 6.83 -8.98
C ARG A 109 -7.78 5.62 -9.27
N ASP A 110 -8.51 5.14 -8.27
CA ASP A 110 -9.37 3.95 -8.39
C ASP A 110 -10.58 4.06 -7.46
N GLU A 111 -11.72 4.48 -8.02
CA GLU A 111 -12.98 4.66 -7.29
C GLU A 111 -13.59 3.32 -6.84
N GLY A 112 -13.20 2.20 -7.50
CA GLY A 112 -13.69 0.86 -7.16
C GLY A 112 -13.29 0.42 -5.74
N LEU A 113 -12.26 1.05 -5.19
CA LEU A 113 -11.80 0.81 -3.82
C LEU A 113 -12.87 1.09 -2.76
N LEU A 114 -13.81 2.03 -2.98
CA LEU A 114 -14.91 2.30 -2.02
C LEU A 114 -15.77 1.07 -1.76
N PHE A 115 -15.90 0.21 -2.77
CA PHE A 115 -16.79 -0.95 -2.78
C PHE A 115 -16.05 -2.26 -2.59
N ALA A 116 -14.72 -2.22 -2.43
CA ALA A 116 -13.92 -3.40 -2.20
C ALA A 116 -14.29 -4.01 -0.85
N GLN A 117 -14.54 -5.32 -0.82
CA GLN A 117 -14.69 -6.05 0.42
C GLN A 117 -13.39 -6.79 0.76
N ASN A 118 -12.97 -6.75 2.02
CA ASN A 118 -11.94 -7.66 2.54
C ASN A 118 -12.51 -9.07 2.76
N ASP A 119 -11.69 -10.00 3.27
CA ASP A 119 -12.10 -11.39 3.45
C ASP A 119 -13.17 -11.58 4.54
N SER A 120 -13.34 -10.58 5.41
CA SER A 120 -14.42 -10.50 6.41
C SER A 120 -15.71 -9.90 5.85
N GLY A 121 -15.71 -9.43 4.59
CA GLY A 121 -16.84 -8.74 3.97
C GLY A 121 -16.94 -7.25 4.32
N GLU A 122 -15.96 -6.69 5.02
CA GLU A 122 -15.92 -5.28 5.41
C GLU A 122 -15.50 -4.42 4.22
N MET A 123 -16.09 -3.23 4.12
CA MET A 123 -15.73 -2.21 3.14
C MET A 123 -14.91 -1.12 3.84
N PRO A 124 -14.00 -0.41 3.15
CA PRO A 124 -13.20 0.65 3.77
C PRO A 124 -14.04 1.73 4.45
N ILE A 125 -15.22 2.04 3.88
CA ILE A 125 -16.15 3.03 4.44
C ILE A 125 -16.73 2.63 5.80
N PHE A 126 -16.76 1.33 6.12
CA PHE A 126 -17.19 0.85 7.43
C PHE A 126 -16.09 1.02 8.49
N VAL A 127 -14.83 1.04 8.07
CA VAL A 127 -13.68 1.31 8.96
C VAL A 127 -13.61 2.80 9.28
N GLN A 128 -13.75 3.68 8.28
CA GLN A 128 -13.82 5.13 8.46
C GLN A 128 -15.06 5.74 7.76
N PRO A 129 -16.13 6.07 8.50
CA PRO A 129 -17.33 6.69 7.93
C PRO A 129 -17.08 8.03 7.23
N ALA A 130 -16.01 8.76 7.58
CA ALA A 130 -15.64 10.00 6.89
C ALA A 130 -15.27 9.76 5.41
N MET A 131 -14.76 8.58 5.06
CA MET A 131 -14.42 8.21 3.68
C MET A 131 -15.68 8.05 2.80
N ALA A 132 -16.84 7.78 3.38
CA ALA A 132 -18.12 7.71 2.65
C ALA A 132 -18.61 9.08 2.14
N LYS A 133 -17.96 10.17 2.55
CA LYS A 133 -18.33 11.55 2.20
C LYS A 133 -17.37 12.19 1.19
N LEU A 134 -16.33 11.48 0.77
CA LEU A 134 -15.33 11.92 -0.21
C LEU A 134 -15.81 11.65 -1.64
#